data_AF-E8N020-F1
#
_entry.id   AF-E8N020-F1
#
_cell.length_a   1.000
_cell.length_b   1.000
_cell.length_c   1.000
_cell.angle_alpha   90.00
_cell.angle_beta   90.00
_cell.angle_gamma   90.00
#
_symmetry.space_group_name_H-M   'P 1'
#
loop_
_entity.id
_entity.type
_entity.pdbx_description
1 polymer ?
#
loop_
_entity_poly.entity_id
_entity_poly.type
_entity_poly.pdbx_seq_one_letter_code
_entity_poly.pdbx_strand_id
1 'polypeptide(L)' 'MGLQPLDALHLALAETGKADYFCTCDDRLLRKSKQIELQVKGVSPVELIQEIEK' A
#
# COMPACT_ATOMS: atom_id res chain seq x y z
N MET A 1 17.61 0.22 -4.61
CA MET A 1 17.13 -0.22 -3.29
C MET A 1 15.86 -1.02 -3.50
N GLY A 2 15.78 -2.25 -2.97
CA GLY A 2 14.61 -3.12 -3.11
C GLY A 2 13.61 -3.01 -1.95
N LEU A 3 12.51 -3.74 -2.06
CA LEU A 3 11.59 -4.03 -0.96
C LEU A 3 12.21 -5.07 -0.02
N GLN A 4 11.93 -4.97 1.29
CA GLN A 4 12.24 -6.08 2.17
C GLN A 4 11.29 -7.25 1.88
N PRO A 5 11.66 -8.51 2.14
CA PRO A 5 10.83 -9.66 1.79
C PRO A 5 9.40 -9.59 2.37
N LEU A 6 9.24 -9.10 3.60
CA LEU A 6 7.93 -8.94 4.23
C LEU A 6 7.12 -7.78 3.61
N ASP A 7 7.77 -6.67 3.26
CA ASP A 7 7.13 -5.58 2.52
C ASP A 7 6.55 -6.06 1.19
N ALA A 8 7.35 -6.82 0.44
CA ALA A 8 6.95 -7.40 -0.83
C ALA A 8 5.78 -8.39 -0.68
N LEU A 9 5.84 -9.27 0.32
CA LEU A 9 4.76 -10.19 0.63
C LEU A 9 3.47 -9.43 0.99
N HIS A 10 3.56 -8.39 1.81
CA HIS A 10 2.39 -7.63 2.25
C HIS A 10 1.69 -6.93 1.08
N LEU A 11 2.46 -6.31 0.17
CA LEU A 11 1.93 -5.72 -1.06
C LEU A 11 1.31 -6.78 -1.99
N ALA A 12 1.99 -7.91 -2.18
CA ALA A 12 1.48 -9.00 -3.01
C ALA A 12 0.17 -9.60 -2.46
N LEU A 13 0.02 -9.67 -1.14
CA LEU A 13 -1.22 -10.12 -0.50
C LEU A 13 -2.38 -9.14 -0.76
N ALA A 14 -2.13 -7.83 -0.65
CA ALA A 14 -3.15 -6.83 -0.96
C ALA A 14 -3.58 -6.90 -2.44
N GLU A 15 -2.62 -7.01 -3.36
CA GLU A 15 -2.84 -7.16 -4.80
C GLU A 15 -3.64 -8.41 -5.14
N THR A 16 -3.19 -9.56 -4.64
CA THR A 16 -3.82 -10.86 -4.90
C THR A 16 -5.21 -10.94 -4.26
N GLY A 17 -5.37 -10.30 -3.10
CA GLY A 17 -6.65 -10.14 -2.42
C GLY A 17 -7.60 -9.15 -3.10
N LYS A 18 -7.17 -8.44 -4.15
CA LYS A 18 -7.93 -7.40 -4.84
C LYS A 18 -8.46 -6.32 -3.89
N ALA A 19 -7.65 -5.95 -2.90
CA ALA A 19 -7.98 -4.86 -2.01
C ALA A 19 -8.01 -3.53 -2.79
N ASP A 20 -8.96 -2.65 -2.49
CA ASP A 20 -8.97 -1.32 -3.10
C ASP A 20 -7.79 -0.47 -2.59
N TYR A 21 -7.44 -0.65 -1.31
CA TYR A 21 -6.44 0.14 -0.61
C TYR A 21 -5.42 -0.73 0.13
N PHE A 22 -4.15 -0.35 0.04
CA PHE A 22 -3.07 -0.82 0.90
C PHE A 22 -2.73 0.26 1.93
N CYS A 23 -3.22 0.11 3.16
CA CYS A 23 -3.03 1.10 4.22
C CYS A 23 -1.83 0.77 5.10
N THR A 24 -0.89 1.72 5.27
CA THR A 24 0.26 1.55 6.16
C THR A 24 0.69 2.87 6.82
N CYS A 25 1.18 2.79 8.07
CA CYS A 25 1.84 3.91 8.77
C CYS A 25 3.34 3.99 8.49
N ASP A 26 3.91 3.01 7.77
CA ASP A 26 5.32 3.01 7.40
C ASP A 26 5.53 3.87 6.15
N ASP A 27 6.05 5.09 6.34
CA ASP A 27 6.33 6.03 5.26
C ASP A 27 7.31 5.50 4.22
N ARG A 28 8.27 4.66 4.62
CA ARG A 28 9.25 4.10 3.70
C ARG A 28 8.58 3.06 2.80
N LEU A 29 7.72 2.21 3.37
CA LEU A 29 6.93 1.25 2.60
C LEU A 29 5.91 1.96 1.71
N LEU A 30 5.20 2.96 2.23
CA LEU A 30 4.22 3.74 1.48
C LEU A 30 4.85 4.44 0.27
N ARG A 31 6.03 5.04 0.45
CA ARG A 31 6.76 5.67 -0.67
C ARG A 31 7.17 4.64 -1.72
N LYS A 32 7.62 3.45 -1.30
CA LYS A 32 7.99 2.38 -2.22
C LYS A 32 6.78 1.80 -2.95
N SER A 33 5.65 1.61 -2.27
CA SER A 33 4.43 1.09 -2.89
C SER A 33 3.90 2.05 -3.96
N LYS A 34 3.99 3.37 -3.73
CA LYS A 34 3.65 4.41 -4.72
C LYS A 34 4.64 4.46 -5.92
N GLN A 35 5.80 3.81 -5.85
CA GLN A 35 6.79 3.74 -6.93
C GLN A 35 6.69 2.46 -7.77
N ILE A 36 5.86 1.51 -7.36
CA ILE A 36 5.66 0.23 -8.03
C ILE A 36 4.28 0.27 -8.68
N GLU A 37 4.18 -0.29 -9.89
CA GLU A 37 2.89 -0.45 -10.54
C GLU A 37 2.11 -1.57 -9.84
N LEU A 38 1.15 -1.15 -9.02
CA LEU A 38 0.25 -2.00 -8.23
C LEU A 38 -1.19 -1.64 -8.57
N GLN A 39 -2.08 -2.62 -8.63
CA GLN A 39 -3.53 -2.41 -8.76
C GLN A 39 -4.13 -1.85 -7.47
N VAL A 40 -3.46 -2.03 -6.33
CA VAL A 40 -3.91 -1.53 -5.02
C VAL A 40 -3.40 -0.12 -4.77
N LYS A 41 -4.27 0.75 -4.24
CA LYS A 41 -3.89 2.12 -3.93
C LYS A 41 -3.18 2.19 -2.56
N GLY A 42 -1.88 2.48 -2.57
CA GLY A 42 -1.11 2.71 -1.34
C GLY A 42 -1.53 4.01 -0.64
N VAL A 43 -1.97 3.92 0.62
CA VAL A 43 -2.44 5.06 1.43
C VAL A 43 -1.87 5.03 2.86
N SER A 44 -1.73 6.21 3.47
CA SER A 44 -1.62 6.32 4.92
C SER A 44 -3.00 6.17 5.60
N PRO A 45 -3.09 5.95 6.92
CA PRO A 45 -4.39 5.91 7.61
C PRO A 45 -5.18 7.21 7.47
N VAL A 46 -4.50 8.36 7.47
CA VAL A 46 -5.14 9.67 7.29
C VAL A 46 -5.68 9.81 5.87
N GLU A 47 -4.91 9.40 4.87
CA GLU A 47 -5.35 9.37 3.46
C GLU A 47 -6.54 8.40 3.30
N LEU A 48 -6.53 7.25 3.97
CA LEU A 48 -7.62 6.26 3.90
C LEU A 48 -8.95 6.83 4.41
N ILE A 49 -8.94 7.52 5.56
CA ILE A 49 -10.16 8.15 6.11
C ILE A 49 -10.78 9.11 5.09
N GLN A 50 -9.96 9.91 4.42
CA GLN A 50 -10.43 10.84 3.39
C GLN A 50 -10.99 10.16 2.14
N GLU A 51 -10.59 8.91 1.87
CA GLU A 51 -11.09 8.13 0.73
C GLU A 51 -12.43 7.46 1.06
N ILE A 52 -12.63 7.01 2.29
CA ILE A 52 -13.86 6.32 2.72
C ILE A 52 -15.00 7.28 3.12
N GLU A 53 -14.67 8.52 3.47
CA GLU A 53 -15.67 9.55 3.85
C GLU A 53 -16.19 10.37 2.64
N LYS A 54 -15.70 10.10 1.43
CA LYS A 54 -16.23 10.69 0.18
C LYS A 54 -17.52 10.02 -0.25
#